data_AF-A0A804UCY7-F1
#
_entry.id   AF-A0A804UCY7-F1
#
_cell.length_a   1.000
_cell.length_b   1.000
_cell.length_c   1.000
_cell.angle_alpha   90.00
_cell.angle_beta   90.00
_cell.angle_gamma   90.00
#
_symmetry.space_group_name_H-M   'P 1'
#
loop_
_entity.id
_entity.type
_entity.pdbx_description
1 polymer ?
#
loop_
_entity_poly.entity_id
_entity_poly.type
_entity_poly.pdbx_seq_one_letter_code
_entity_poly.pdbx_strand_id
1 'polypeptide(L)'
;MWCQSCKEGYDEEDAGTCKECYEEASETEEELKREIDDLRSRLLFLRLPSPTLDAASAPNCDLLLHAIPSTGAGGERDAGRTPDTPAVPAHRVILKLF
;
A
#
# COMPACT_ATOMS: atom_id res chain seq x y z
N MET A 1 -25.86 1.77 -36.41
CA MET A 1 -24.41 1.70 -36.08
C MET A 1 -23.87 0.28 -36.29
N TRP A 2 -22.55 0.06 -36.19
CA TRP A 2 -21.90 -1.24 -36.43
C TRP A 2 -20.88 -1.58 -35.35
N CYS A 3 -20.98 -2.78 -34.77
CA CYS A 3 -20.04 -3.24 -33.75
C CYS A 3 -18.84 -3.95 -34.40
N GLN A 4 -17.63 -3.48 -34.10
CA GLN A 4 -16.40 -4.10 -34.62
C GLN A 4 -16.12 -5.48 -33.99
N SER A 5 -16.53 -5.69 -32.74
CA SER A 5 -16.33 -6.95 -32.03
C SER A 5 -17.35 -8.02 -32.45
N CYS A 6 -18.65 -7.69 -32.38
CA CYS A 6 -19.73 -8.62 -32.72
C CYS A 6 -19.91 -8.81 -34.23
N LYS A 7 -19.40 -7.88 -35.06
CA LYS A 7 -19.64 -7.84 -36.51
C LYS A 7 -21.15 -7.84 -36.84
N GLU A 8 -21.91 -7.10 -36.05
CA GLU A 8 -23.36 -6.94 -36.20
C GLU A 8 -23.76 -5.47 -36.14
N GLY A 9 -24.91 -5.17 -36.76
CA GLY A 9 -25.55 -3.86 -36.71
C GLY A 9 -26.32 -3.68 -35.42
N TYR A 10 -26.25 -2.49 -34.84
CA TYR A 10 -27.04 -2.10 -33.66
C TYR A 10 -27.65 -0.72 -33.87
N ASP A 11 -28.71 -0.40 -33.14
CA ASP A 11 -29.51 0.80 -33.36
C ASP A 11 -28.77 2.07 -32.93
N GLU A 12 -29.10 3.21 -33.56
CA GLU A 12 -28.47 4.50 -33.24
C GLU A 12 -28.90 5.06 -31.88
N GLU A 13 -29.96 4.51 -31.30
CA GLU A 13 -30.44 4.86 -29.95
C GLU A 13 -29.55 4.27 -28.84
N ASP A 14 -28.75 3.24 -29.17
CA ASP A 14 -27.77 2.66 -28.26
C ASP A 14 -26.48 3.50 -28.29
N ALA A 15 -26.16 4.14 -27.16
CA ALA A 15 -25.04 5.08 -27.07
C ALA A 15 -23.67 4.39 -27.23
N GLY A 16 -22.94 4.72 -28.30
CA GLY A 16 -21.49 4.58 -28.44
C GLY A 16 -20.92 3.16 -28.64
N THR A 17 -21.48 2.15 -27.97
CA THR A 17 -21.06 0.74 -28.00
C THR A 17 -22.31 -0.13 -28.10
N CYS A 18 -22.24 -1.27 -28.79
CA CYS A 18 -23.38 -2.19 -28.81
C CYS A 18 -23.68 -2.71 -27.40
N LYS A 19 -24.95 -3.05 -27.18
CA LYS A 19 -25.45 -3.55 -25.89
C LYS A 19 -24.66 -4.75 -25.36
N GLU A 20 -24.42 -5.75 -26.19
CA GLU A 20 -23.74 -7.00 -25.80
C GLU A 20 -22.32 -6.75 -25.29
N CYS A 21 -21.51 -5.96 -26.02
CA CYS A 21 -20.15 -5.63 -25.58
C CYS A 21 -20.13 -4.77 -24.31
N TYR A 22 -21.14 -3.91 -24.13
CA TYR A 22 -21.27 -3.12 -22.91
C TYR A 22 -21.58 -4.00 -21.70
N GLU A 23 -22.54 -4.92 -21.86
CA GLU A 23 -22.93 -5.89 -20.83
C GLU A 23 -21.74 -6.78 -20.46
N GLU A 24 -21.05 -7.37 -21.43
CA GLU A 24 -19.87 -8.22 -21.21
C GLU A 24 -18.74 -7.48 -20.46
N ALA A 25 -18.47 -6.23 -20.83
CA ALA A 25 -17.48 -5.41 -20.13
C ALA A 25 -17.90 -5.14 -18.67
N SER A 26 -19.18 -4.85 -18.44
CA SER A 26 -19.71 -4.59 -17.09
C SER A 26 -19.68 -5.83 -16.20
N GLU A 27 -19.99 -7.01 -16.73
CA GLU A 27 -19.91 -8.28 -16.00
C GLU A 27 -18.46 -8.59 -15.60
N THR A 28 -17.53 -8.37 -16.53
CA THR A 28 -16.09 -8.56 -16.27
C THR A 28 -15.56 -7.59 -15.21
N GLU A 29 -15.99 -6.33 -15.23
CA GLU A 29 -15.63 -5.35 -14.20
C GLU A 29 -16.14 -5.78 -12.80
N GLU A 30 -17.39 -6.26 -12.72
CA GLU A 30 -17.98 -6.68 -11.46
C GLU A 30 -17.25 -7.91 -10.88
N GLU A 31 -16.90 -8.89 -11.72
CA GLU A 31 -16.14 -10.07 -11.31
C GLU A 31 -14.77 -9.67 -10.73
N LEU A 32 -14.03 -8.81 -11.44
CA LEU A 32 -12.73 -8.31 -10.99
C LEU A 32 -12.83 -7.57 -9.66
N LYS A 33 -13.88 -6.78 -9.46
CA LYS A 33 -14.12 -6.09 -8.19
C LYS A 33 -14.34 -7.07 -7.04
N ARG A 34 -15.13 -8.14 -7.27
CA ARG A 34 -15.33 -9.20 -6.27
C ARG A 34 -14.03 -9.93 -5.95
N GLU A 35 -13.19 -10.22 -6.94
CA GLU A 35 -11.88 -10.84 -6.72
C GLU A 35 -10.94 -9.94 -5.92
N ILE A 36 -10.89 -8.64 -6.23
CA ILE A 36 -10.12 -7.66 -5.46
C ILE A 36 -10.57 -7.65 -4.00
N ASP A 37 -11.87 -7.66 -3.73
CA ASP A 37 -12.39 -7.62 -2.37
C ASP A 37 -12.15 -8.95 -1.61
N ASP A 38 -12.25 -10.11 -2.28
CA ASP A 38 -11.85 -11.40 -1.71
C ASP A 38 -10.35 -11.41 -1.34
N LEU A 39 -9.49 -11.01 -2.28
CA LEU A 39 -8.05 -10.91 -2.04
C LEU A 39 -7.73 -9.93 -0.91
N ARG A 40 -8.38 -8.75 -0.87
CA ARG A 40 -8.22 -7.80 0.23
C ARG A 40 -8.62 -8.42 1.56
N SER A 41 -9.75 -9.12 1.62
CA SER A 41 -10.22 -9.78 2.84
C SER A 41 -9.20 -10.80 3.35
N ARG A 42 -8.57 -11.56 2.44
CA ARG A 42 -7.52 -12.52 2.75
C ARG A 42 -6.24 -11.84 3.19
N LEU A 43 -5.93 -10.63 2.72
CA LEU A 43 -4.73 -9.90 3.12
C LEU A 43 -4.93 -9.05 4.39
N LEU A 44 -6.14 -8.91 4.93
CA LEU A 44 -6.42 -8.08 6.11
C LEU A 44 -5.57 -8.48 7.33
N PHE A 45 -5.30 -9.77 7.52
CA PHE A 45 -4.47 -10.23 8.66
C PHE A 45 -2.98 -9.89 8.51
N LEU A 46 -2.50 -9.66 7.27
CA LEU A 46 -1.13 -9.24 6.98
C LEU A 46 -0.96 -7.73 7.05
N ARG A 47 -2.07 -7.00 7.16
CA ARG A 47 -2.06 -5.54 7.24
C ARG A 47 -1.58 -5.13 8.63
N LEU A 48 -0.27 -5.01 8.78
CA LEU A 48 0.32 -4.29 9.89
C LEU A 48 -0.19 -2.84 9.82
N PRO A 49 -0.60 -2.22 10.95
CA PRO A 49 -0.84 -0.79 10.98
C PRO A 49 0.47 -0.11 10.58
N SER A 50 0.54 0.36 9.33
CA SER A 50 1.67 1.13 8.85
C SER A 50 1.60 2.49 9.53
N PRO A 51 2.59 2.88 10.36
CA PRO A 51 2.58 4.17 11.05
C PRO A 51 2.66 5.37 10.08
N THR A 52 2.82 5.13 8.77
CA THR A 52 3.06 6.16 7.76
C THR A 52 1.89 6.42 6.82
N LEU A 53 0.85 5.56 6.74
CA LEU A 53 -0.24 5.77 5.78
C LEU A 53 -1.33 6.75 6.26
N ASP A 54 -1.48 6.90 7.58
CA ASP A 54 -2.39 7.88 8.20
C ASP A 54 -1.66 9.15 8.69
N ALA A 55 -0.39 9.32 8.33
CA ALA A 55 0.44 10.47 8.73
C ALA A 55 0.04 11.80 8.05
N ALA A 56 -0.96 11.78 7.14
CA ALA A 56 -1.49 13.02 6.56
C ALA A 56 -2.28 13.88 7.57
N SER A 57 -2.51 13.41 8.80
CA SER A 57 -3.28 14.12 9.84
C SER A 57 -2.48 14.50 11.10
N ALA A 58 -1.21 14.10 11.24
CA ALA A 58 -0.43 14.40 12.45
C ALA A 58 0.93 15.02 12.08
N PRO A 59 1.16 16.33 12.32
CA PRO A 59 2.40 16.99 11.93
C PRO A 59 3.64 16.59 12.75
N ASN A 60 3.52 15.76 13.80
CA ASN A 60 4.69 15.39 14.61
C ASN A 60 4.50 14.06 15.34
N CYS A 61 4.96 12.97 14.72
CA CYS A 61 5.25 11.71 15.40
C CYS A 61 6.64 11.22 14.96
N ASP A 62 7.67 11.59 15.71
CA ASP A 62 9.01 11.00 15.58
C ASP A 62 8.95 9.54 16.03
N LEU A 63 8.96 8.62 15.06
CA LEU A 63 8.94 7.18 15.32
C LEU A 63 10.37 6.70 15.62
N LEU A 64 10.72 6.59 16.91
CA LEU A 64 11.97 5.99 17.36
C LEU A 64 11.88 4.46 17.26
N LEU A 65 12.53 3.91 16.23
CA LEU A 65 12.71 2.47 16.07
C LEU A 65 13.78 1.98 17.07
N HIS A 66 13.37 1.54 18.25
CA HIS A 66 14.26 0.84 19.17
C HIS A 66 14.53 -0.57 18.61
N ALA A 67 15.69 -0.74 17.98
CA ALA A 67 16.24 -2.07 17.75
C ALA A 67 16.46 -2.72 19.12
N ILE A 68 15.66 -3.73 19.46
CA ILE A 68 15.89 -4.57 20.63
C ILE A 68 17.10 -5.45 20.27
N PRO A 69 18.28 -5.29 20.90
CA PRO A 69 19.35 -6.25 20.70
C PRO A 69 18.87 -7.59 21.28
N SER A 70 18.87 -8.64 20.46
CA SER A 70 18.71 -10.01 20.93
C SER A 70 19.93 -10.40 21.75
N THR A 71 20.01 -9.94 22.99
CA THR A 71 21.01 -10.40 23.94
C THR A 71 20.41 -11.59 24.67
N GLY A 72 20.88 -12.78 24.30
CA GLY A 72 20.53 -14.03 24.96
C GLY A 72 20.69 -13.91 26.47
N ALA A 73 19.79 -14.57 27.19
CA ALA A 73 19.85 -14.69 28.63
C ALA A 73 21.20 -15.30 29.06
N GLY A 74 22.07 -14.48 29.66
CA GLY A 74 23.31 -14.96 30.25
C GLY A 74 24.21 -13.84 30.75
N GLY A 75 24.33 -13.72 32.08
CA GLY A 75 25.54 -13.25 32.73
C GLY A 75 25.60 -11.78 33.17
N GLU A 76 25.89 -11.60 34.45
CA GLU A 76 26.14 -10.36 35.18
C GLU A 76 27.22 -9.41 34.61
N ARG A 77 27.13 -8.14 35.07
CA ARG A 77 28.16 -7.06 35.13
C ARG A 77 28.50 -6.33 33.83
N ASP A 78 28.24 -5.02 33.75
CA ASP A 78 29.15 -3.97 34.25
C ASP A 78 28.55 -2.58 33.97
N ALA A 79 28.81 -1.63 34.86
CA ALA A 79 28.35 -0.27 34.77
C ALA A 79 29.18 0.53 33.75
N GLY A 80 28.51 1.33 32.92
CA GLY A 80 29.12 2.50 32.31
C GLY A 80 29.79 2.30 30.95
N ARG A 81 29.01 2.36 29.87
CA ARG A 81 29.40 3.09 28.66
C ARG A 81 28.18 3.37 27.79
N THR A 82 27.54 4.50 28.01
CA THR A 82 26.62 5.08 27.03
C THR A 82 27.47 5.55 25.83
N PRO A 83 27.24 5.06 24.59
CA PRO A 83 27.84 5.70 23.43
C PRO A 83 27.10 7.02 23.20
N ASP A 84 27.72 8.14 23.56
CA ASP A 84 27.28 9.52 23.31
C ASP A 84 27.28 9.81 21.80
N THR A 85 26.38 9.17 21.07
CA THR A 85 26.08 9.53 19.68
C THR A 85 24.77 10.30 19.73
N PRO A 86 24.75 11.62 19.50
CA PRO A 86 23.49 12.35 19.48
C PRO A 86 22.63 11.77 18.37
N ALA A 87 21.38 11.45 18.69
CA ALA A 87 20.40 11.00 17.70
C ALA A 87 20.22 12.11 16.66
N VAL A 88 20.81 11.93 15.47
CA VAL A 88 20.63 12.86 14.35
C VAL A 88 19.36 12.42 13.61
N PRO A 89 18.36 13.30 13.46
CA PRO A 89 17.19 13.02 12.64
C PRO A 89 17.61 12.68 11.20
N ALA A 90 17.04 11.63 10.62
CA ALA A 90 17.41 11.09 9.30
C ALA A 90 17.39 12.14 8.18
N HIS A 91 16.59 13.21 8.31
CA HIS A 91 16.51 14.30 7.34
C HIS A 91 17.76 15.19 7.27
N ARG A 92 18.72 15.08 8.20
CA ARG A 92 19.96 15.89 8.20
C ARG A 92 21.21 15.14 7.73
N VAL A 93 21.08 13.87 7.32
CA VAL A 93 22.22 13.03 6.91
C VAL A 93 22.58 13.23 5.42
N ILE A 94 21.78 13.98 4.67
CA ILE A 94 21.97 14.11 3.21
C ILE A 94 22.61 15.47 2.92
N LEU A 95 23.79 15.42 2.28
CA LEU A 95 24.61 16.50 1.68
C LEU A 95 25.76 17.11 2.53
N LYS A 96 26.79 16.31 2.79
CA LYS A 96 28.20 16.77 2.74
C LYS A 96 29.12 15.71 2.11
N LEU A 97 28.76 15.28 0.91
CA LEU A 97 29.67 14.60 -0.03
C LEU A 97 29.33 15.05 -1.45
N PHE A 98 29.41 16.36 -1.70
CA PHE A 98 29.69 16.98 -2.99
C PHE A 98 30.36 18.33 -2.71
#